data_AF-A0A6C0KKK2-F1
#
_entry.id   AF-A0A6C0KKK2-F1
#
_cell.length_a   1.000
_cell.length_b   1.000
_cell.length_c   1.000
_cell.angle_alpha   90.00
_cell.angle_beta   90.00
_cell.angle_gamma   90.00
#
_symmetry.space_group_name_H-M   'P 1'
#
loop_
_entity.id
_entity.type
_entity.pdbx_description
1 polymer ?
#
loop_
_entity_poly.entity_id
_entity_poly.type
_entity_poly.pdbx_seq_one_letter_code
_entity_poly.pdbx_strand_id
1 'polypeptide(L)' 'MIIPVKCFTCGNVLADKYRYYLEQVRKRKLQDGMKVDKVIYLTQKNVEKTHEGHVLDELRLTNVCCRRHMLTHVDIE' A
#
# COMPACT_ATOMS: atom_id res chain seq x y z
N MET A 1 -12.29 3.48 9.30
CA MET A 1 -13.46 3.55 8.41
C MET A 1 -13.10 2.66 7.24
N ILE A 2 -14.03 1.84 6.75
CA ILE A 2 -13.74 0.83 5.74
C ILE A 2 -13.24 1.44 4.42
N ILE A 3 -12.26 0.80 3.79
CA ILE A 3 -11.76 1.17 2.47
C ILE A 3 -12.88 1.09 1.42
N PRO A 4 -12.95 2.03 0.46
CA PRO A 4 -13.96 1.95 -0.60
C PRO A 4 -13.92 0.61 -1.35
N VAL A 5 -15.10 0.03 -1.57
CA VAL A 5 -15.27 -1.28 -2.24
C VAL A 5 -14.62 -1.30 -3.62
N LYS A 6 -14.77 -0.21 -4.39
CA LYS A 6 -14.19 0.01 -5.70
C LYS A 6 -13.46 1.35 -5.74
N CYS A 7 -12.48 1.47 -6.61
CA CYS A 7 -11.82 2.75 -6.89
C CYS A 7 -12.79 3.74 -7.55
N PHE A 8 -12.84 4.97 -7.05
CA PHE A 8 -13.70 6.03 -7.60
C PHE A 8 -13.39 6.43 -9.04
N THR A 9 -12.18 6.15 -9.53
CA THR A 9 -11.75 6.53 -10.89
C THR A 9 -11.82 5.35 -11.87
N CYS A 10 -11.21 4.21 -11.51
CA CYS A 10 -11.04 3.07 -12.42
C CYS A 10 -12.16 2.02 -12.26
N GLY A 11 -12.98 2.07 -11.21
CA GLY A 11 -13.99 1.05 -10.91
C GLY A 11 -13.43 -0.31 -10.47
N ASN A 12 -12.11 -0.48 -10.40
CA ASN A 12 -11.46 -1.73 -9.96
C ASN A 12 -11.81 -2.03 -8.49
N VAL A 13 -12.02 -3.30 -8.16
CA VAL A 13 -12.33 -3.74 -6.79
C VAL A 13 -11.07 -3.69 -5.93
N LEU A 14 -11.19 -3.06 -4.75
CA LEU A 14 -10.10 -2.80 -3.81
C LEU A 14 -10.33 -3.41 -2.42
N ALA A 15 -11.58 -3.49 -1.94
CA ALA A 15 -11.86 -3.92 -0.56
C ALA A 15 -11.43 -5.36 -0.26
N ASP A 16 -11.41 -6.23 -1.27
CA ASP A 16 -10.91 -7.60 -1.16
C ASP A 16 -9.38 -7.69 -0.94
N LYS A 17 -8.63 -6.66 -1.33
CA LYS A 17 -7.16 -6.68 -1.36
C LYS A 17 -6.50 -5.99 -0.15
N TYR A 18 -7.23 -5.15 0.57
CA TYR A 18 -6.63 -4.26 1.56
C TYR A 18 -6.01 -4.98 2.77
N ARG A 19 -6.71 -5.98 3.34
CA ARG A 19 -6.16 -6.77 4.46
C ARG A 19 -4.89 -7.52 4.07
N TYR A 20 -4.90 -8.15 2.89
CA TYR A 20 -3.72 -8.83 2.36
C TYR A 20 -2.56 -7.86 2.16
N TYR A 21 -2.83 -6.67 1.61
CA TYR A 21 -1.81 -5.62 1.44
C TYR A 21 -1.15 -5.25 2.78
N LEU A 22 -1.92 -4.99 3.84
CA LEU A 22 -1.40 -4.66 5.16
C LEU A 22 -0.53 -5.78 5.75
N GLU A 23 -0.99 -7.03 5.65
CA GLU A 23 -0.23 -8.19 6.15
C GLU A 23 1.10 -8.37 5.41
N GLN A 24 1.10 -8.24 4.09
CA GLN A 24 2.31 -8.42 3.28
C GLN A 24 3.32 -7.28 3.51
N VAL A 25 2.84 -6.03 3.62
CA VAL A 25 3.71 -4.90 3.96
C VAL A 25 4.33 -5.11 5.34
N ARG A 26 3.54 -5.53 6.33
CA ARG A 26 4.03 -5.83 7.67
C ARG A 26 5.08 -6.94 7.67
N LYS A 27 4.83 -8.06 6.97
CA LYS A 27 5.78 -9.17 6.83
C LYS A 27 7.12 -8.71 6.25
N ARG A 28 7.09 -7.92 5.18
CA ARG A 28 8.32 -7.41 4.54
C ARG A 28 9.10 -6.44 5.42
N LYS A 29 8.41 -5.52 6.10
CA LYS A 29 9.07 -4.60 7.04
C LYS A 29 9.75 -5.35 8.20
N LEU A 30 9.13 -6.42 8.72
CA LEU A 30 9.74 -7.25 9.76
C LEU A 30 10.97 -8.02 9.28
N GLN A 31 10.94 -8.55 8.05
CA GLN A 31 12.08 -9.27 7.46
C GLN A 31 13.33 -8.38 7.37
N ASP A 32 13.15 -7.12 7.01
CA ASP A 32 14.24 -6.14 6.91
C ASP A 32 14.56 -5.43 8.23
N GLY A 33 13.96 -5.87 9.34
CA GLY A 33 14.18 -5.30 10.68
C GLY A 33 13.73 -3.84 10.82
N MET A 34 12.86 -3.34 9.93
CA MET A 34 12.33 -1.99 9.99
C MET A 34 11.13 -1.87 10.94
N LYS A 35 10.97 -0.69 11.55
CA LYS A 35 9.76 -0.35 12.31
C LYS A 35 8.55 -0.28 11.36
N VAL A 36 7.43 -0.87 11.77
CA VAL A 36 6.20 -0.97 10.98
C VAL A 36 5.67 0.42 10.59
N ASP A 37 5.73 1.37 11.53
CA ASP A 37 5.16 2.73 11.37
C ASP A 37 6.09 3.71 10.65
N LYS A 38 7.30 3.29 10.26
CA LYS A 38 8.23 4.18 9.57
C LYS A 38 7.78 4.38 8.13
N VAL A 39 7.42 5.61 7.79
CA VAL A 39 7.19 6.05 6.41
C VAL A 39 8.52 6.55 5.84
N ILE A 40 8.95 5.97 4.73
CA ILE A 40 10.18 6.36 4.03
C ILE A 40 9.80 7.36 2.94
N TYR A 41 10.37 8.55 3.01
CA TYR A 41 10.20 9.59 1.98
C TYR A 41 11.29 9.50 0.92
N LEU A 42 10.93 9.91 -0.30
CA LEU A 42 11.86 10.06 -1.41
C LEU A 42 12.89 11.14 -1.04
N THR A 43 14.17 10.76 -0.98
CA THR A 43 15.30 11.66 -0.72
C THR A 43 16.46 11.30 -1.65
N GLN A 44 17.48 12.15 -1.75
CA GLN A 44 18.65 11.88 -2.60
C GLN A 44 19.35 10.54 -2.29
N LYS A 45 19.24 10.06 -1.03
CA LYS A 45 19.83 8.79 -0.59
C LYS A 45 18.87 7.59 -0.73
N ASN A 46 17.57 7.84 -0.75
CA ASN A 46 16.54 6.80 -0.81
C ASN A 46 15.66 7.01 -2.04
N VAL A 47 16.15 6.52 -3.18
CA VAL A 47 15.46 6.54 -4.49
C VAL A 47 14.75 5.20 -4.77
N GLU A 48 15.06 4.17 -3.99
CA GLU A 48 14.54 2.83 -4.19
C GLU A 48 13.05 2.72 -3.87
N LYS A 49 12.41 1.73 -4.49
CA LYS A 49 10.98 1.48 -4.33
C LYS A 49 10.72 0.89 -2.96
N THR A 50 9.72 1.42 -2.26
CA THR A 50 9.38 0.94 -0.91
C THR A 50 8.66 -0.41 -0.96
N HIS A 51 8.62 -1.11 0.18
CA HIS A 51 7.89 -2.38 0.31
C HIS A 51 6.41 -2.24 -0.05
N GLU A 52 5.78 -1.13 0.32
CA GLU A 52 4.40 -0.81 -0.10
C GLU A 52 4.28 -0.81 -1.62
N GLY A 53 5.25 -0.23 -2.32
CA GLY A 53 5.31 -0.18 -3.77
C GLY A 53 5.40 -1.57 -4.40
N HIS A 54 6.23 -2.44 -3.85
CA HIS A 54 6.40 -3.82 -4.33
C HIS A 54 5.15 -4.68 -4.13
N VAL A 55 4.51 -4.59 -2.95
CA VAL A 55 3.27 -5.34 -2.69
C VAL A 55 2.14 -4.90 -3.63
N LEU A 56 2.06 -3.61 -3.96
CA LEU A 56 1.08 -3.10 -4.93
C LEU A 56 1.34 -3.59 -6.36
N ASP A 57 2.62 -3.81 -6.73
CA ASP A 57 2.96 -4.42 -8.02
C ASP A 57 2.49 -5.88 -8.09
N GLU A 58 2.71 -6.64 -7.02
CA GLU A 58 2.30 -8.05 -6.93
C GLU A 58 0.78 -8.22 -6.99
N LEU A 59 0.04 -7.28 -6.39
CA LEU A 59 -1.41 -7.19 -6.50
C LEU A 59 -1.90 -6.71 -7.87
N ARG A 60 -0.98 -6.47 -8.83
CA ARG A 60 -1.25 -5.96 -10.18
C ARG A 60 -2.04 -4.65 -10.20
N LEU A 61 -1.91 -3.85 -9.14
CA LEU A 61 -2.50 -2.52 -9.09
C LEU A 61 -1.54 -1.53 -9.76
N THR A 62 -1.49 -1.50 -11.09
CA THR A 62 -0.56 -0.62 -11.83
C THR A 62 -1.04 0.83 -11.89
N ASN A 63 -2.36 1.02 -11.96
CA ASN A 63 -2.97 2.35 -12.09
C ASN A 63 -2.83 3.17 -10.81
N VAL A 64 -2.32 4.40 -10.96
CA VAL A 64 -2.08 5.35 -9.85
C VAL A 64 -3.36 5.69 -9.08
N CYS A 65 -4.50 5.76 -9.78
CA CYS A 65 -5.79 6.05 -9.15
C CYS A 65 -6.20 4.95 -8.16
N CYS A 66 -5.99 3.68 -8.51
CA CYS A 66 -6.31 2.56 -7.64
C CYS A 66 -5.25 2.46 -6.51
N ARG A 67 -3.96 2.74 -6.77
CA ARG A 67 -2.90 2.79 -5.74
C ARG A 67 -3.09 3.87 -4.68
N ARG A 68 -3.56 5.06 -5.07
CA ARG A 68 -3.80 6.17 -4.14
C ARG A 68 -4.68 5.72 -2.98
N HIS A 69 -5.79 5.03 -3.28
CA HIS A 69 -6.71 4.54 -2.26
C HIS A 69 -6.04 3.55 -1.30
N MET A 70 -5.13 2.69 -1.76
CA MET A 70 -4.42 1.74 -0.89
C MET A 70 -3.39 2.45 0.01
N LEU A 71 -2.69 3.45 -0.52
CA LEU A 71 -1.61 4.15 0.18
C LEU A 71 -2.12 5.21 1.18
N THR A 72 -3.23 5.88 0.87
CA THR A 72 -3.76 6.99 1.67
C THR A 72 -4.93 6.60 2.57
N HIS A 73 -5.29 5.32 2.60
CA HIS A 73 -6.37 4.86 3.46
C HIS A 73 -5.97 4.91 4.93
N VAL A 74 -6.81 5.53 5.76
CA VAL A 74 -6.65 5.57 7.20
C VAL A 74 -7.86 4.90 7.84
N ASP A 75 -7.64 3.80 8.54
CA ASP A 75 -8.66 3.13 9.33
C ASP A 75 -8.91 3.90 10.64
N ILE A 76 -9.86 4.83 10.62
CA ILE A 76 -10.39 5.49 11.81
C ILE A 76 -11.43 4.57 12.49
N GLU A 77 -11.27 4.25 13.77
CA GLU A 77 -12.28 3.52 14.56
C GLU A 77 -13.57 4.32 14.76
#